data_AF-A0A453BCK5-F1
#
_entry.id   AF-A0A453BCK5-F1
#
_cell.length_a   1.000
_cell.length_b   1.000
_cell.length_c   1.000
_cell.angle_alpha   90.00
_cell.angle_beta   90.00
_cell.angle_gamma   90.00
#
_symmetry.space_group_name_H-M   'P 1'
#
loop_
_entity.id
_entity.type
_entity.pdbx_description
1 polymer ?
#
loop_
_entity_poly.entity_id
_entity_poly.type
_entity_poly.pdbx_seq_one_letter_code
_entity_poly.pdbx_strand_id
1 'polypeptide(L)'
;MIDVWWGLVEGKGPKAYDWSAYKQVFDLVHEAGLKLQAIMSFHQCGGNVGDVVNIPIPQWVRDVGATDPDIFYTNRGGTRNIEYLTLGVDDQPLFHGRTAVQVS
;
A
#
# COMPACT_ATOMS: atom_id res chain seq x y z
N MET A 1 11.44 -1.23 -14.44
CA MET A 1 11.02 -0.81 -13.09
C MET A 1 9.55 -1.17 -12.93
N ILE A 2 9.13 -1.64 -11.75
CA ILE A 2 7.75 -2.05 -11.48
C ILE A 2 7.34 -1.68 -10.05
N ASP A 3 6.09 -1.24 -9.89
CA ASP A 3 5.46 -1.07 -8.58
C ASP A 3 5.00 -2.41 -8.00
N VAL A 4 5.43 -2.68 -6.77
CA VAL A 4 4.93 -3.78 -5.95
C VAL A 4 3.90 -3.22 -4.99
N TRP A 5 2.64 -3.29 -5.39
CA TRP A 5 1.53 -2.66 -4.69
C TRP A 5 1.18 -3.39 -3.40
N TRP A 6 1.30 -2.68 -2.28
CA TRP A 6 0.93 -3.20 -0.97
C TRP A 6 -0.52 -3.69 -0.94
N GLY A 7 -1.45 -2.93 -1.54
CA GLY A 7 -2.86 -3.27 -1.65
C GLY A 7 -3.18 -4.57 -2.40
N LEU A 8 -2.30 -5.00 -3.31
CA LEU A 8 -2.44 -6.30 -4.00
C LEU A 8 -1.82 -7.41 -3.18
N VAL A 9 -0.59 -7.20 -2.68
CA VAL A 9 0.19 -8.24 -2.03
C VAL A 9 -0.37 -8.61 -0.65
N GLU A 10 -0.69 -7.65 0.21
CA GLU A 10 -1.22 -7.89 1.57
C GLU A 10 -2.72 -7.52 1.66
N GLY A 11 -3.43 -7.51 0.53
CA GLY A 11 -4.82 -7.07 0.46
C GLY A 11 -5.81 -7.94 1.25
N LYS A 12 -5.52 -9.24 1.38
CA LYS A 12 -6.42 -10.21 2.05
C LYS A 12 -6.47 -10.08 3.56
N GLY A 13 -5.52 -9.38 4.17
CA GLY A 13 -5.44 -9.20 5.62
C GLY A 13 -4.00 -9.18 6.13
N PRO A 14 -3.82 -8.90 7.44
CA PRO A 14 -2.50 -8.85 8.07
C PRO A 14 -1.68 -10.11 7.81
N LYS A 15 -0.49 -9.94 7.25
CA LYS A 15 0.48 -11.00 6.90
C LYS A 15 -0.02 -12.04 5.89
N ALA A 16 -1.16 -11.80 5.24
CA ALA A 16 -1.72 -12.69 4.22
C ALA A 16 -1.19 -12.31 2.83
N TYR A 17 0.11 -12.57 2.61
CA TYR A 17 0.81 -12.15 1.41
C TYR A 17 0.55 -13.06 0.20
N ASP A 18 0.12 -12.47 -0.92
CA ASP A 18 -0.03 -13.14 -2.21
C ASP A 18 0.96 -12.56 -3.25
N TRP A 19 2.02 -13.31 -3.50
CA TRP A 19 3.07 -12.94 -4.44
C TRP A 19 2.91 -13.59 -5.82
N SER A 20 1.83 -14.34 -6.04
CA SER A 20 1.70 -15.25 -7.20
C SER A 20 1.82 -14.54 -8.54
N ALA A 21 1.14 -13.41 -8.72
CA ALA A 21 1.20 -12.61 -9.95
C ALA A 21 2.56 -11.93 -10.14
N TYR A 22 3.13 -11.35 -9.09
CA TYR A 22 4.44 -10.71 -9.16
C TYR A 22 5.56 -11.70 -9.50
N LYS A 23 5.51 -12.92 -8.96
CA LYS A 23 6.46 -13.99 -9.33
C LYS A 23 6.42 -14.28 -10.83
N GLN A 24 5.24 -14.42 -11.43
CA GLN A 24 5.11 -14.64 -12.88
C GLN A 24 5.72 -13.50 -13.69
N VAL A 25 5.49 -12.24 -13.28
CA VAL A 25 6.10 -11.08 -13.96
C VAL A 25 7.63 -11.07 -13.80
N PHE A 26 8.13 -11.41 -12.62
CA PHE A 26 9.57 -11.42 -12.35
C PHE A 26 10.27 -12.54 -13.14
N ASP A 27 9.64 -13.70 -13.25
CA ASP A 27 10.10 -14.82 -14.06
C ASP A 27 10.20 -14.40 -15.54
N LEU A 28 9.17 -13.75 -16.09
CA LEU A 28 9.19 -13.23 -17.47
C LEU A 28 10.31 -12.19 -17.70
N VAL A 29 10.52 -11.28 -16.75
CA VAL A 29 11.60 -10.28 -16.83
C VAL A 29 12.98 -10.96 -16.79
N HIS A 30 13.12 -11.98 -15.94
CA HIS A 30 14.34 -12.77 -15.83
C HIS A 30 14.64 -13.55 -17.12
N GLU A 31 13.64 -14.24 -17.68
CA GLU A 31 13.74 -14.97 -18.94
C GLU A 31 14.11 -14.06 -20.12
N ALA A 32 13.65 -12.81 -20.08
CA ALA A 32 14.05 -11.78 -21.05
C ALA A 32 15.49 -11.26 -20.88
N GLY A 33 16.22 -11.70 -19.85
CA GLY A 33 17.59 -11.26 -19.56
C GLY A 33 17.70 -9.83 -19.03
N LEU A 34 16.59 -9.27 -18.55
CA LEU A 34 16.53 -7.89 -18.06
C LEU A 34 16.79 -7.82 -16.54
N LYS A 35 17.38 -6.70 -16.10
CA LYS A 35 17.41 -6.35 -14.67
C LYS A 35 16.07 -5.75 -14.25
N LEU A 36 15.67 -6.01 -13.01
CA LEU A 36 14.45 -5.47 -12.43
C LEU A 36 14.75 -4.51 -11.28
N GLN A 37 14.09 -3.36 -11.28
CA GLN A 37 13.98 -2.47 -10.13
C GLN A 37 12.55 -2.54 -9.62
N ALA A 38 12.36 -2.93 -8.37
CA ALA A 38 11.06 -3.04 -7.72
C ALA A 38 10.88 -1.87 -6.74
N ILE A 39 9.75 -1.19 -6.82
CA ILE A 39 9.33 -0.15 -5.88
C ILE A 39 8.45 -0.82 -4.83
N MET A 40 8.75 -0.62 -3.55
CA MET A 40 7.85 -1.04 -2.47
C MET A 40 6.76 0.02 -2.32
N SER A 41 5.64 -0.20 -3.01
CA SER A 41 4.62 0.82 -3.21
C SER A 41 3.56 0.75 -2.12
N PHE A 42 3.88 1.35 -0.96
CA PHE A 42 3.01 1.47 0.22
C PHE A 42 1.96 2.60 0.10
N HIS A 43 1.66 3.03 -1.12
CA HIS A 43 0.72 4.09 -1.44
C HIS A 43 -0.33 3.61 -2.43
N GLN A 44 -1.43 4.35 -2.55
CA GLN A 44 -2.47 4.10 -3.55
C GLN A 44 -1.96 4.42 -4.98
N CYS A 45 -2.29 3.55 -5.93
CA CYS A 45 -2.20 3.85 -7.36
C CYS A 45 -3.48 4.53 -7.84
N GLY A 46 -3.35 5.68 -8.50
CA GLY A 46 -4.46 6.41 -9.10
C GLY A 46 -5.43 7.01 -8.07
N GLY A 47 -6.67 7.23 -8.50
CA GLY A 47 -7.72 7.87 -7.69
C GLY A 47 -8.15 9.24 -8.20
N ASN A 48 -7.52 9.73 -9.27
CA ASN A 48 -7.88 10.97 -9.95
C ASN A 48 -8.76 10.70 -11.18
N VAL A 49 -9.44 11.76 -11.64
CA VAL A 49 -10.23 11.72 -12.87
C VAL A 49 -9.30 11.43 -14.06
N GLY A 50 -9.56 10.33 -14.77
CA GLY A 50 -8.75 9.90 -15.92
C GLY A 50 -7.83 8.71 -15.64
N ASP A 51 -7.69 8.30 -14.36
CA ASP A 51 -6.93 7.10 -14.02
C ASP A 51 -7.71 5.84 -14.42
N VAL A 52 -7.06 4.96 -15.18
CA VAL A 52 -7.64 3.69 -15.65
C VAL A 52 -7.45 2.52 -14.68
N VAL A 53 -6.50 2.66 -13.74
CA VAL A 53 -6.21 1.67 -12.71
C VAL A 53 -6.27 2.36 -11.35
N ASN A 54 -7.00 1.76 -10.43
CA ASN A 54 -7.10 2.23 -9.05
C ASN A 54 -6.77 1.08 -8.10
N ILE A 55 -5.67 1.21 -7.37
CA ILE A 55 -5.20 0.20 -6.41
C ILE A 55 -5.00 0.92 -5.07
N PRO A 56 -5.98 0.88 -4.14
CA PRO A 56 -5.82 1.48 -2.83
C PRO A 56 -4.80 0.71 -1.97
N ILE A 57 -4.34 1.31 -0.87
CA ILE A 57 -3.67 0.57 0.21
C ILE A 57 -4.61 -0.53 0.77
N PRO A 58 -4.12 -1.56 1.48
CA PRO A 58 -4.94 -2.70 1.90
C PRO A 58 -6.21 -2.26 2.64
N GLN A 59 -7.33 -2.91 2.34
CA GLN A 59 -8.62 -2.52 2.92
C GLN A 59 -8.62 -2.60 4.45
N TRP A 60 -7.97 -3.63 5.02
CA TRP A 60 -7.87 -3.79 6.47
C TRP A 60 -7.12 -2.63 7.17
N VAL A 61 -6.25 -1.92 6.46
CA VAL A 61 -5.58 -0.70 6.95
C VAL A 61 -6.55 0.48 6.91
N ARG A 62 -7.31 0.60 5.81
CA ARG A 62 -8.32 1.66 5.64
C ARG A 62 -9.45 1.54 6.66
N ASP A 63 -9.78 0.32 7.06
CA ASP A 63 -10.78 0.05 8.09
C ASP A 63 -10.34 0.61 9.47
N VAL A 64 -9.04 0.58 9.80
CA VAL A 64 -8.50 1.31 10.97
C VAL A 64 -8.78 2.80 10.84
N GLY A 65 -8.58 3.36 9.64
CA GLY A 65 -8.85 4.76 9.33
C GLY A 65 -10.31 5.18 9.43
N ALA A 66 -11.25 4.23 9.35
CA ALA A 66 -12.66 4.51 9.59
C ALA A 66 -12.95 4.76 11.09
N THR A 67 -12.16 4.16 11.98
CA THR A 67 -12.25 4.37 13.44
C THR A 67 -11.33 5.47 13.94
N ASP A 68 -10.14 5.59 13.34
CA ASP A 68 -9.13 6.58 13.67
C ASP A 68 -8.69 7.30 12.38
N PRO A 69 -9.37 8.37 11.96
CA PRO A 69 -9.05 9.07 10.72
C PRO A 69 -7.71 9.81 10.77
N ASP A 70 -7.07 9.91 11.94
CA ASP A 70 -5.77 10.59 12.11
C ASP A 70 -4.59 9.74 11.64
N ILE A 71 -4.81 8.48 11.22
CA ILE A 71 -3.80 7.67 10.53
C ILE A 71 -3.44 8.21 9.13
N PHE A 72 -4.22 9.16 8.60
CA PHE A 72 -4.04 9.75 7.28
C PHE A 72 -3.51 11.18 7.36
N TYR A 73 -2.71 11.57 6.37
CA TYR A 73 -2.32 12.98 6.23
C TYR A 73 -3.56 13.86 6.10
N THR A 74 -3.54 14.99 6.80
CA THR A 74 -4.72 15.84 6.95
C THR A 74 -4.36 17.30 6.75
N ASN A 75 -5.09 17.96 5.86
CA ASN A 75 -4.90 19.39 5.63
C ASN A 75 -5.56 20.24 6.73
N ARG A 76 -5.32 21.56 6.72
CA ARG A 76 -5.93 22.49 7.69
C ARG A 76 -7.47 22.51 7.68
N GLY A 77 -8.09 22.14 6.56
CA GLY A 77 -9.54 22.03 6.42
C GLY A 77 -10.14 20.72 6.92
N GLY A 78 -9.32 19.80 7.45
CA GLY A 78 -9.75 18.49 7.93
C GLY A 78 -9.93 17.43 6.84
N THR A 79 -9.56 17.72 5.59
CA THR A 79 -9.60 16.72 4.52
C THR A 79 -8.52 15.68 4.74
N ARG A 80 -8.90 14.40 4.71
CA ARG A 80 -8.01 13.25 4.87
C ARG A 80 -7.54 12.75 3.50
N ASN A 81 -6.22 12.64 3.31
CA ASN A 81 -5.65 11.95 2.15
C ASN A 81 -5.48 10.46 2.48
N ILE A 82 -6.30 9.63 1.85
CA ILE A 82 -6.38 8.18 2.09
C ILE A 82 -5.35 7.36 1.31
N GLU A 83 -4.48 8.01 0.55
CA GLU A 83 -3.52 7.35 -0.35
C GLU A 83 -2.29 6.79 0.39
N TYR A 84 -1.98 7.30 1.59
CA TYR A 84 -0.79 6.92 2.37
C TYR A 84 -0.98 7.17 3.86
N LEU A 85 -0.27 6.42 4.70
CA LEU A 85 -0.26 6.60 6.16
C LEU A 85 0.58 7.81 6.56
N THR A 86 0.11 8.63 7.50
CA THR A 86 0.93 9.74 8.00
C THR A 86 2.17 9.22 8.71
N LEU A 87 3.32 9.91 8.57
CA LEU A 87 4.52 9.60 9.36
C LEU A 87 4.26 9.65 10.88
N GLY A 88 3.21 10.37 11.31
CA GLY A 88 2.83 10.48 12.71
C GLY A 88 2.43 9.15 13.36
N VAL A 89 2.12 8.12 12.56
CA VAL A 89 1.79 6.76 13.06
C VAL A 89 2.89 5.73 12.85
N ASP A 90 4.09 6.15 12.44
CA ASP A 90 5.24 5.27 12.15
C ASP A 90 5.52 4.27 13.28
N ASP A 91 5.50 4.77 14.53
CA ASP A 91 5.76 4.00 15.75
C ASP A 91 4.49 3.69 16.56
N GLN A 92 3.29 3.97 16.04
CA GLN A 92 2.03 3.74 16.75
C GLN A 92 1.45 2.36 16.43
N PRO A 93 1.19 1.48 17.42
CA PRO A 93 0.78 0.08 17.19
C PRO A 93 -0.71 -0.09 16.83
N LEU A 94 -1.19 0.70 15.87
CA LEU A 94 -2.62 0.81 15.51
C LEU A 94 -3.09 -0.31 14.55
N PHE A 95 -2.17 -0.98 13.87
CA PHE A 95 -2.47 -1.89 12.75
C PHE A 95 -2.49 -3.36 13.21
N HIS A 96 -3.50 -3.70 14.01
CA HIS A 96 -3.61 -5.00 14.70
C HIS A 96 -2.39 -5.32 15.57
N GLY A 97 -1.94 -4.33 16.35
CA GLY A 97 -0.78 -4.45 17.24
C GLY A 97 0.58 -4.25 16.55
N ARG A 98 0.60 -3.95 15.24
CA ARG A 98 1.80 -3.55 14.49
C ARG A 98 1.84 -2.04 14.28
N THR A 99 3.04 -1.48 14.18
CA THR A 99 3.25 -0.07 13.80
C THR A 99 3.28 0.11 12.27
N ALA A 100 3.19 1.34 11.75
CA ALA A 100 3.24 1.55 10.30
C ALA A 100 4.55 1.01 9.71
N VAL A 101 5.69 1.31 10.33
CA VAL A 101 7.02 0.82 9.90
C VAL A 101 7.15 -0.72 9.94
N GLN A 102 6.33 -1.41 10.73
CA GLN A 102 6.31 -2.88 10.77
C GLN A 102 5.39 -3.51 9.71
N VAL A 103 4.51 -2.74 9.07
CA VAL A 103 3.59 -3.22 8.02
C VAL A 103 3.99 -2.72 6.63
N SER A 104 4.68 -1.58 6.57
CA SER A 104 5.30 -1.04 5.37
C SER A 104 6.80 -1.36 5.28
#